data_AF-A0A562UFL0-F1
#
_entry.id   AF-A0A562UFL0-F1
#
_cell.length_a   1.000
_cell.length_b   1.000
_cell.length_c   1.000
_cell.angle_alpha   90.00
_cell.angle_beta   90.00
_cell.angle_gamma   90.00
#
_symmetry.space_group_name_H-M   'P 1'
#
loop_
_entity.id
_entity.type
_entity.pdbx_description
1 polymer ?
#
loop_
_entity_poly.entity_id
_entity_poly.type
_entity_poly.pdbx_seq_one_letter_code
_entity_poly.pdbx_strand_id
1 'polypeptide(L)'
;MKIKAGIFSILIVILFGCSKDGLVMNGTITNCPNNSTCSYQYYENADYTNVYKLTSGQNRVFVYKSVDSAMCNALTSMYFKADMGSSSFEITAKQIILAQVASASLICSCCNSVGYINPIGGDIRGTKKNSTAWLINAEIIEGDANGKPIDTVVVNQYFTLSSAPL
;
A
#
# COMPACT_ATOMS: atom_id res chain seq x y z
N MET A 1 -11.14 46.51 53.95
CA MET A 1 -9.88 46.73 53.20
C MET A 1 -9.08 45.43 53.14
N LYS A 2 -9.01 44.80 51.95
CA LYS A 2 -7.93 43.98 51.38
C LYS A 2 -8.55 42.97 50.38
N ILE A 3 -8.61 43.43 49.13
CA ILE A 3 -8.85 42.63 47.93
C ILE A 3 -7.56 41.86 47.66
N LYS A 4 -7.63 40.55 47.45
CA LYS A 4 -6.55 39.78 46.83
C LYS A 4 -7.09 39.16 45.55
N ALA A 5 -6.72 39.80 44.44
CA ALA A 5 -6.93 39.33 43.08
C ALA A 5 -6.03 38.09 42.85
N GLY A 6 -6.65 36.94 42.63
CA GLY A 6 -5.97 35.75 42.11
C GLY A 6 -5.98 35.80 40.59
N ILE A 7 -4.81 36.01 40.00
CA ILE A 7 -4.59 36.11 38.56
C ILE A 7 -4.87 34.75 37.91
N PHE A 8 -5.81 34.76 36.97
CA PHE A 8 -6.22 33.66 36.11
C PHE A 8 -5.20 33.53 34.97
N SER A 9 -4.30 32.54 35.02
CA SER A 9 -3.42 32.21 33.88
C SER A 9 -3.98 30.99 33.15
N ILE A 10 -4.83 31.24 32.15
CA ILE A 10 -5.25 30.24 31.18
C ILE A 10 -4.15 30.16 30.11
N LEU A 11 -3.40 29.06 30.11
CA LEU A 11 -2.46 28.72 29.03
C LEU A 11 -3.24 27.90 27.98
N ILE A 12 -3.84 28.58 26.99
CA ILE A 12 -4.43 27.90 25.83
C ILE A 12 -3.27 27.53 24.89
N VAL A 13 -2.90 26.25 24.89
CA VAL A 13 -2.03 25.66 23.88
C VAL A 13 -2.91 25.27 22.72
N ILE A 14 -3.03 26.15 21.72
CA ILE A 14 -3.65 25.80 20.44
C ILE A 14 -2.65 24.92 19.71
N LEU A 15 -2.83 23.60 19.82
CA LEU A 15 -2.21 22.65 18.92
C LEU A 15 -2.84 22.85 17.54
N PHE A 16 -2.25 23.73 16.74
CA PHE A 16 -2.39 23.65 15.29
C PHE A 16 -1.70 22.35 14.86
N GLY A 17 -2.46 21.26 14.94
CA GLY A 17 -2.11 20.04 14.23
C GLY A 17 -2.10 20.40 12.74
N CYS A 18 -0.90 20.54 12.18
CA CYS A 18 -0.72 20.48 10.74
C CYS A 18 -1.28 19.14 10.28
N SER A 19 -2.46 19.17 9.68
CA SER A 19 -2.89 18.10 8.79
C SER A 19 -1.86 18.07 7.67
N LYS A 20 -0.93 17.11 7.72
CA LYS A 20 -0.17 16.73 6.53
C LYS A 20 -1.23 16.39 5.50
N ASP A 21 -1.34 17.19 4.44
CA ASP A 21 -2.24 16.94 3.32
C ASP A 21 -1.91 15.55 2.78
N GLY A 22 -2.63 14.56 3.28
CA GLY A 22 -2.55 13.20 2.78
C GLY A 22 -3.14 13.21 1.38
N LEU A 23 -2.40 12.64 0.43
CA LEU A 23 -2.72 12.53 -0.99
C LEU A 23 -4.21 12.70 -1.30
N VAL A 24 -4.53 13.82 -1.96
CA VAL A 24 -5.82 13.99 -2.62
C VAL A 24 -5.77 13.19 -3.92
N MET A 25 -5.97 11.88 -3.82
CA MET A 25 -6.16 11.05 -5.01
C MET A 25 -7.66 10.84 -5.30
N ASN A 26 -8.38 11.94 -5.51
CA ASN A 26 -9.62 11.91 -6.28
C ASN A 26 -9.23 11.97 -7.77
N GLY A 27 -8.80 10.83 -8.31
CA GLY A 27 -8.20 10.75 -9.64
C GLY A 27 -8.85 9.71 -10.54
N THR A 28 -8.63 9.88 -11.85
CA THR A 28 -8.87 8.86 -12.87
C THR A 28 -8.15 7.57 -12.48
N ILE A 29 -8.77 6.44 -12.79
CA ILE A 29 -8.18 5.11 -12.61
C ILE A 29 -6.81 5.06 -13.32
N THR A 30 -5.77 4.58 -12.66
CA THR A 30 -4.42 4.49 -13.26
C THR A 30 -4.41 3.41 -14.33
N ASN A 31 -3.92 3.77 -15.52
CA ASN A 31 -3.61 2.78 -16.55
C ASN A 31 -2.42 1.92 -16.11
N CYS A 32 -2.37 0.68 -16.60
CA CYS A 32 -1.16 -0.11 -16.49
C CYS A 32 -0.03 0.61 -17.25
N PRO A 33 1.24 0.55 -16.78
CA PRO A 33 2.36 1.12 -17.53
C PRO A 33 2.45 0.59 -18.95
N ASN A 34 3.07 1.37 -19.84
CA ASN A 34 3.29 0.95 -21.23
C ASN A 34 4.04 -0.38 -21.27
N ASN A 35 3.70 -1.24 -22.24
CA ASN A 35 4.26 -2.57 -22.42
C ASN A 35 4.03 -3.54 -21.24
N SER A 36 3.20 -3.16 -20.27
CA SER A 36 2.89 -3.96 -19.10
C SER A 36 1.47 -4.52 -19.13
N THR A 37 1.29 -5.70 -18.57
CA THR A 37 -0.03 -6.25 -18.23
C THR A 37 -0.19 -6.27 -16.71
N CYS A 38 -1.25 -5.68 -16.19
CA CYS A 38 -1.47 -5.57 -14.75
C CYS A 38 -2.68 -6.40 -14.29
N SER A 39 -2.60 -6.97 -13.11
CA SER A 39 -3.73 -7.58 -12.40
C SER A 39 -3.91 -7.01 -11.00
N TYR A 40 -5.17 -6.91 -10.58
CA TYR A 40 -5.60 -6.30 -9.32
C TYR A 40 -6.63 -7.21 -8.66
N GLN A 41 -6.20 -8.00 -7.69
CA GLN A 41 -7.03 -9.03 -7.07
C GLN A 41 -6.98 -8.92 -5.55
N TYR A 42 -8.05 -9.31 -4.88
CA TYR A 42 -8.00 -9.54 -3.44
C TYR A 42 -8.64 -10.86 -3.05
N TYR A 43 -8.21 -11.35 -1.90
CA TYR A 43 -8.57 -12.63 -1.32
C TYR A 43 -9.05 -12.42 0.11
N GLU A 44 -10.20 -12.99 0.43
CA GLU A 44 -10.71 -13.00 1.81
C GLU A 44 -10.23 -14.24 2.56
N ASN A 45 -10.09 -14.12 3.88
CA ASN A 45 -9.58 -15.18 4.76
C ASN A 45 -8.21 -15.70 4.31
N ALA A 46 -7.34 -14.77 3.92
CA ALA A 46 -6.00 -15.05 3.42
C ALA A 46 -4.93 -14.41 4.30
N ASP A 47 -3.71 -14.90 4.18
CA ASP A 47 -2.48 -14.27 4.63
C ASP A 47 -1.36 -14.59 3.61
N TYR A 48 -0.16 -14.09 3.87
CA TYR A 48 1.02 -14.46 3.13
C TYR A 48 2.20 -14.60 4.10
N THR A 49 2.98 -15.68 3.94
CA THR A 49 4.22 -15.88 4.71
C THR A 49 5.43 -15.33 3.96
N ASN A 50 5.33 -15.21 2.64
CA ASN A 50 6.27 -14.53 1.77
C ASN A 50 5.53 -13.99 0.53
N VAL A 51 6.20 -13.15 -0.24
CA VAL A 51 5.69 -12.47 -1.45
C VAL A 51 5.31 -13.39 -2.62
N TYR A 52 5.43 -14.71 -2.44
CA TYR A 52 5.17 -15.70 -3.48
C TYR A 52 4.06 -16.69 -3.12
N LYS A 53 3.59 -16.70 -1.88
CA LYS A 53 2.63 -17.72 -1.42
C LYS A 53 1.55 -17.13 -0.52
N LEU A 54 0.32 -17.15 -1.04
CA LEU A 54 -0.87 -16.96 -0.24
C LEU A 54 -1.15 -18.21 0.59
N THR A 55 -1.64 -18.01 1.80
CA THR A 55 -2.09 -19.06 2.71
C THR A 55 -3.45 -18.67 3.28
N SER A 56 -4.16 -19.61 3.88
CA SER A 56 -5.36 -19.28 4.67
C SER A 56 -4.99 -18.38 5.86
N GLY A 57 -5.87 -17.46 6.22
CA GLY A 57 -5.64 -16.50 7.29
C GLY A 57 -6.89 -15.76 7.74
N GLN A 58 -6.70 -14.76 8.59
CA GLN A 58 -7.81 -13.94 9.13
C GLN A 58 -7.91 -12.57 8.47
N ASN A 59 -7.12 -12.34 7.41
CA ASN A 59 -7.01 -11.05 6.76
C ASN A 59 -7.66 -11.05 5.38
N ARG A 60 -7.84 -9.84 4.85
CA ARG A 60 -8.04 -9.60 3.43
C ARG A 60 -6.69 -9.28 2.81
N VAL A 61 -6.24 -10.06 1.84
CA VAL A 61 -4.97 -9.83 1.14
C VAL A 61 -5.25 -9.26 -0.24
N PHE A 62 -4.62 -8.14 -0.55
CA PHE A 62 -4.64 -7.50 -1.85
C PHE A 62 -3.36 -7.80 -2.59
N VAL A 63 -3.48 -8.06 -3.89
CA VAL A 63 -2.37 -8.45 -4.77
C VAL A 63 -2.44 -7.61 -6.03
N TYR A 64 -1.38 -6.84 -6.23
CA TYR A 64 -1.06 -6.22 -7.50
C TYR A 64 0.02 -7.05 -8.19
N LYS A 65 -0.12 -7.27 -9.49
CA LYS A 65 0.96 -7.80 -10.33
C LYS A 65 1.07 -6.98 -11.61
N SER A 66 2.29 -6.78 -12.07
CA SER A 66 2.59 -6.22 -13.39
C SER A 66 3.65 -7.06 -14.07
N VAL A 67 3.45 -7.32 -15.36
CA VAL A 67 4.42 -8.02 -16.23
C VAL A 67 4.81 -7.09 -17.36
N ASP A 68 6.06 -6.61 -17.35
CA ASP A 68 6.60 -5.74 -18.40
C ASP A 68 7.26 -6.56 -19.50
N SER A 69 6.60 -6.61 -20.66
CA SER A 69 7.07 -7.33 -21.84
C SER A 69 8.31 -6.71 -22.50
N ALA A 70 8.51 -5.40 -22.38
CA ALA A 70 9.71 -4.72 -22.90
C ALA A 70 10.95 -5.00 -22.04
N MET A 71 10.76 -5.35 -20.77
CA MET A 71 11.82 -5.76 -19.84
C MET A 71 11.89 -7.28 -19.67
N CYS A 72 11.76 -8.04 -20.76
CA CYS A 72 11.82 -9.50 -20.74
C CYS A 72 10.85 -10.14 -19.73
N ASN A 73 9.59 -9.70 -19.76
CA ASN A 73 8.54 -10.13 -18.85
C ASN A 73 8.90 -9.92 -17.38
N ALA A 74 9.54 -8.78 -17.08
CA ALA A 74 9.86 -8.40 -15.71
C ALA A 74 8.59 -8.40 -14.87
N LEU A 75 8.57 -9.22 -13.82
CA LEU A 75 7.43 -9.32 -12.91
C LEU A 75 7.67 -8.42 -11.71
N THR A 76 6.72 -7.54 -11.44
CA THR A 76 6.57 -6.82 -10.17
C THR A 76 5.31 -7.32 -9.49
N SER A 77 5.37 -7.66 -8.21
CA SER A 77 4.17 -8.00 -7.44
C SER A 77 4.18 -7.33 -6.09
N MET A 78 3.05 -6.82 -5.65
CA MET A 78 2.89 -6.22 -4.32
C MET A 78 1.73 -6.87 -3.59
N TYR A 79 1.97 -7.23 -2.34
CA TYR A 79 1.04 -7.86 -1.44
C TYR A 79 0.88 -6.98 -0.21
N PHE A 80 -0.35 -6.71 0.19
CA PHE A 80 -0.64 -6.02 1.44
C PHE A 80 -1.94 -6.55 2.01
N LYS A 81 -2.12 -6.40 3.31
CA LYS A 81 -3.28 -6.97 4.00
C LYS A 81 -3.99 -5.95 4.87
N ALA A 82 -5.30 -6.10 4.98
CA ALA A 82 -6.16 -5.31 5.84
C ALA A 82 -7.14 -6.21 6.58
N ASP A 83 -7.72 -5.68 7.66
CA ASP A 83 -8.70 -6.41 8.47
C ASP A 83 -9.98 -6.70 7.68
N MET A 84 -10.57 -7.86 7.97
CA MET A 84 -11.78 -8.33 7.29
C MET A 84 -13.03 -7.47 7.60
N GLY A 85 -13.11 -6.92 8.81
CA GLY A 85 -14.30 -6.22 9.32
C GLY A 85 -14.46 -4.77 8.88
N SER A 86 -13.40 -4.15 8.35
CA SER A 86 -13.42 -2.74 7.98
C SER A 86 -13.91 -2.54 6.55
N SER A 87 -14.63 -1.44 6.29
CA SER A 87 -15.05 -1.01 4.94
C SER A 87 -14.07 -0.02 4.30
N SER A 88 -13.09 0.45 5.06
CA SER A 88 -11.97 1.26 4.59
C SER A 88 -10.74 0.97 5.44
N PHE A 89 -9.56 1.31 4.93
CA PHE A 89 -8.31 1.20 5.68
C PHE A 89 -7.27 2.17 5.15
N GLU A 90 -6.26 2.42 5.98
CA GLU A 90 -5.06 3.17 5.63
C GLU A 90 -3.83 2.41 6.15
N ILE A 91 -2.83 2.24 5.29
CA ILE A 91 -1.51 1.70 5.61
C ILE A 91 -0.52 2.83 5.39
N THR A 92 0.05 3.32 6.49
CA THR A 92 1.00 4.43 6.49
C THR A 92 2.42 3.97 6.14
N ALA A 93 3.30 4.89 5.75
CA ALA A 93 4.72 4.61 5.51
C ALA A 93 5.38 3.79 6.64
N LYS A 94 5.05 4.10 7.90
CA LYS A 94 5.56 3.35 9.06
C LYS A 94 5.13 1.88 9.02
N GLN A 95 3.88 1.60 8.66
CA GLN A 95 3.37 0.24 8.55
C GLN A 95 3.96 -0.51 7.34
N ILE A 96 4.19 0.20 6.22
CA ILE A 96 4.87 -0.34 5.04
C ILE A 96 6.27 -0.84 5.43
N ILE A 97 7.06 0.00 6.11
CA ILE A 97 8.43 -0.34 6.56
C ILE A 97 8.42 -1.49 7.58
N LEU A 98 7.36 -1.63 8.38
CA LEU A 98 7.17 -2.72 9.35
C LEU A 98 6.60 -4.01 8.73
N ALA A 99 6.74 -4.18 7.40
CA ALA A 99 6.37 -5.38 6.66
C ALA A 99 4.85 -5.69 6.57
N GLN A 100 3.98 -4.68 6.66
CA GLN A 100 2.57 -4.85 6.27
C GLN A 100 2.37 -4.90 4.74
N VAL A 101 3.41 -4.50 4.00
CA VAL A 101 3.49 -4.60 2.55
C VAL A 101 4.71 -5.44 2.21
N ALA A 102 4.53 -6.36 1.27
CA ALA A 102 5.57 -7.24 0.81
C ALA A 102 5.62 -7.17 -0.72
N SER A 103 6.78 -6.83 -1.28
CA SER A 103 7.00 -6.77 -2.73
C SER A 103 7.87 -7.94 -3.20
N ALA A 104 7.44 -8.59 -4.27
CA ALA A 104 8.27 -9.54 -4.98
C ALA A 104 9.25 -8.78 -5.88
N SER A 105 10.50 -9.24 -5.85
CA SER A 105 11.61 -8.79 -6.66
C SER A 105 11.25 -8.57 -8.12
N LEU A 106 11.88 -7.59 -8.77
CA LEU A 106 11.92 -7.52 -10.23
C LEU A 106 12.62 -8.77 -10.75
N ILE A 107 11.83 -9.73 -11.24
CA ILE A 107 12.31 -10.97 -11.84
C ILE A 107 12.34 -10.75 -13.35
N CYS A 108 13.51 -10.43 -13.90
CA CYS A 108 13.73 -10.33 -15.35
C CYS A 108 14.21 -11.69 -15.90
N SER A 109 13.43 -12.31 -16.78
CA SER A 109 13.73 -13.67 -17.25
C SER A 109 14.98 -13.75 -18.14
N CYS A 110 15.37 -12.65 -18.79
CA CYS A 110 16.56 -12.60 -19.65
C CYS A 110 17.81 -12.05 -18.94
N CYS A 111 17.63 -11.39 -17.79
CA CYS A 111 18.72 -10.72 -17.09
C CYS A 111 19.43 -11.64 -16.08
N ASN A 112 18.87 -12.82 -15.78
CA ASN A 112 19.32 -13.72 -14.70
C ASN A 112 19.55 -13.00 -13.37
N SER A 113 18.85 -11.88 -13.14
CA SER A 113 19.02 -11.01 -11.99
C SER A 113 17.70 -10.92 -11.24
N VAL A 114 17.77 -11.19 -9.94
CA VAL A 114 16.69 -10.90 -9.00
C VAL A 114 17.06 -9.58 -8.33
N GLY A 115 16.33 -8.51 -8.67
CA GLY A 115 16.45 -7.25 -7.94
C GLY A 115 15.75 -7.38 -6.58
N TYR A 116 16.48 -7.31 -5.46
CA TYR A 116 15.83 -7.17 -4.16
C TYR A 116 15.30 -5.75 -4.04
N ILE A 117 13.99 -5.63 -4.20
CA ILE A 117 13.27 -4.37 -4.09
C ILE A 117 12.39 -4.48 -2.85
N ASN A 118 12.63 -3.59 -1.89
CA ASN A 118 11.85 -3.54 -0.66
C ASN A 118 10.98 -2.28 -0.65
N PRO A 119 9.75 -2.34 -0.12
CA PRO A 119 8.96 -1.14 0.12
C PRO A 119 9.62 -0.35 1.26
N ILE A 120 10.04 0.88 0.99
CA ILE A 120 10.73 1.74 1.97
C ILE A 120 9.87 2.93 2.42
N GLY A 121 8.67 3.09 1.86
CA GLY A 121 7.74 4.16 2.23
C GLY A 121 6.51 4.22 1.33
N GLY A 122 5.78 5.32 1.46
CA GLY A 122 4.53 5.57 0.73
C GLY A 122 3.28 5.47 1.61
N ASP A 123 2.12 5.32 0.99
CA ASP A 123 0.84 5.10 1.65
C ASP A 123 -0.13 4.31 0.78
N ILE A 124 -1.02 3.56 1.44
CA ILE A 124 -2.07 2.78 0.78
C ILE A 124 -3.38 3.06 1.48
N ARG A 125 -4.40 3.41 0.71
CA ARG A 125 -5.77 3.64 1.16
C ARG A 125 -6.71 2.74 0.38
N GLY A 126 -7.58 2.06 1.11
CA GLY A 126 -8.60 1.20 0.51
C GLY A 126 -9.99 1.63 0.92
N THR A 127 -10.94 1.56 0.00
CA THR A 127 -12.37 1.75 0.29
C THR A 127 -13.19 0.69 -0.43
N LYS A 128 -14.04 -0.02 0.31
CA LYS A 128 -14.98 -1.00 -0.24
C LYS A 128 -16.00 -0.28 -1.11
N LYS A 129 -16.18 -0.76 -2.34
CA LYS A 129 -17.13 -0.17 -3.29
C LYS A 129 -18.41 -1.01 -3.39
N ASN A 130 -18.27 -2.33 -3.32
CA ASN A 130 -19.39 -3.27 -3.22
C ASN A 130 -18.91 -4.59 -2.59
N SER A 131 -19.72 -5.66 -2.68
CA SER A 131 -19.38 -6.97 -2.10
C SER A 131 -18.18 -7.65 -2.73
N THR A 132 -17.83 -7.32 -3.98
CA THR A 132 -16.77 -8.00 -4.75
C THR A 132 -15.67 -7.06 -5.24
N ALA A 133 -15.72 -5.77 -4.90
CA ALA A 133 -14.76 -4.77 -5.38
C ALA A 133 -14.34 -3.77 -4.30
N TRP A 134 -13.04 -3.46 -4.32
CA TRP A 134 -12.40 -2.42 -3.53
C TRP A 134 -11.71 -1.43 -4.45
N LEU A 135 -11.82 -0.13 -4.17
CA LEU A 135 -10.95 0.86 -4.78
C LEU A 135 -9.72 1.01 -3.90
N ILE A 136 -8.56 0.74 -4.47
CA ILE A 136 -7.26 0.92 -3.82
C ILE A 136 -6.56 2.10 -4.45
N ASN A 137 -6.05 2.95 -3.58
CA ASN A 137 -5.24 4.09 -3.91
C ASN A 137 -3.90 3.95 -3.17
N ALA A 138 -2.79 3.83 -3.89
CA ALA A 138 -1.49 3.53 -3.33
C ALA A 138 -0.40 4.33 -4.04
N GLU A 139 0.55 4.79 -3.26
CA GLU A 139 1.88 5.20 -3.70
C GLU A 139 2.85 4.42 -2.83
N ILE A 140 3.70 3.61 -3.46
CA ILE A 140 4.65 2.75 -2.74
C ILE A 140 6.05 3.07 -3.25
N ILE A 141 6.90 3.55 -2.35
CA ILE A 141 8.29 3.87 -2.68
C ILE A 141 9.11 2.60 -2.55
N GLU A 142 9.75 2.23 -3.64
CA GLU A 142 10.59 1.05 -3.75
C GLU A 142 12.06 1.43 -3.58
N GLY A 143 12.78 0.65 -2.77
CA GLY A 143 14.19 0.88 -2.45
C GLY A 143 15.09 -0.31 -2.76
N ASP A 144 16.37 -0.02 -2.99
CA ASP A 144 17.42 -1.03 -3.10
C ASP A 144 17.75 -1.69 -1.75
N ALA A 145 18.73 -2.59 -1.74
CA ALA A 145 19.19 -3.28 -0.53
C ALA A 145 19.74 -2.34 0.57
N ASN A 146 20.13 -1.11 0.22
CA ASN A 146 20.61 -0.10 1.17
C ASN A 146 19.49 0.86 1.61
N GLY A 147 18.25 0.64 1.15
CA GLY A 147 17.11 1.50 1.44
C GLY A 147 17.13 2.80 0.63
N LYS A 148 17.93 2.90 -0.43
CA LYS A 148 17.90 4.07 -1.33
C LYS A 148 16.69 3.93 -2.28
N PRO A 149 15.86 4.96 -2.45
CA PRO A 149 14.76 4.94 -3.40
C PRO A 149 15.27 4.68 -4.83
N ILE A 150 14.61 3.76 -5.53
CA ILE A 150 14.89 3.39 -6.92
C ILE A 150 13.69 3.57 -7.84
N ASP A 151 12.47 3.39 -7.32
CA ASP A 151 11.23 3.55 -8.09
C ASP A 151 10.05 3.92 -7.18
N THR A 152 8.92 4.26 -7.76
CA THR A 152 7.65 4.48 -7.06
C THR A 152 6.51 3.87 -7.84
N VAL A 153 5.83 2.92 -7.22
CA VAL A 153 4.65 2.28 -7.79
C VAL A 153 3.40 3.03 -7.37
N VAL A 154 2.68 3.59 -8.34
CA VAL A 154 1.41 4.30 -8.13
C VAL A 154 0.26 3.45 -8.64
N VAL A 155 -0.73 3.19 -7.79
CA VAL A 155 -1.92 2.39 -8.11
C VAL A 155 -3.18 3.12 -7.67
N ASN A 156 -4.08 3.41 -8.60
CA ASN A 156 -5.44 3.86 -8.33
C ASN A 156 -6.41 2.98 -9.12
N GLN A 157 -6.79 1.83 -8.57
CA GLN A 157 -7.45 0.75 -9.32
C GLN A 157 -8.48 -0.03 -8.50
N TYR A 158 -9.40 -0.67 -9.23
CA TYR A 158 -10.35 -1.58 -8.62
C TYR A 158 -9.74 -2.97 -8.47
N PHE A 159 -9.69 -3.44 -7.23
CA PHE A 159 -9.30 -4.80 -6.89
C PHE A 159 -10.56 -5.64 -6.78
N THR A 160 -10.60 -6.76 -7.49
CA THR A 160 -11.76 -7.66 -7.53
C THR A 160 -11.52 -8.92 -6.73
N LEU A 161 -12.61 -9.45 -6.15
CA LEU A 161 -12.56 -10.68 -5.38
C LEU A 161 -12.13 -11.84 -6.27
N SER A 162 -11.14 -12.60 -5.81
CA SER A 162 -10.68 -13.81 -6.47
C SER A 162 -10.72 -14.99 -5.49
N SER A 163 -10.97 -16.18 -6.01
CA SER A 163 -10.78 -17.41 -5.26
C SER A 163 -9.29 -17.63 -5.06
N ALA A 164 -8.84 -17.75 -3.82
CA ALA A 164 -7.44 -17.96 -3.54
C ALA A 164 -6.99 -19.31 -4.14
N PRO A 165 -5.83 -19.36 -4.82
CA PRO A 165 -5.20 -20.62 -5.19
C PRO A 165 -4.58 -21.23 -3.93
N LEU A 166 -5.42 -21.72 -3.02
CA LEU A 166 -5.03 -22.37 -1.76
C LEU A 166 -4.83 -23.87 -1.99
#